data_AF-A0AAN6U4T7-F1
#
_entry.id   AF-A0AAN6U4T7-F1
#
_cell.length_a   1.000
_cell.length_b   1.000
_cell.length_c   1.000
_cell.angle_alpha   90.00
_cell.angle_beta   90.00
_cell.angle_gamma   90.00
#
_symmetry.space_group_name_H-M   'P 1'
#
loop_
_entity.id
_entity.type
_entity.pdbx_description
1 polymer ?
#
loop_
_entity_poly.entity_id
_entity_poly.type
_entity_poly.pdbx_seq_one_letter_code
_entity_poly.pdbx_strand_id
1 'polypeptide(L)'
;MERNNWRSKGLPDVQHVGDRTQGDWVTVGALSQSLKITQPNGNVQAECDSWLASWDFTLPRVPAFLSLDSIFSISKGQQLGINGTSVSALQMRPSSAHVGTGFSLCPLIGAIQEEESCDIVRAYLTYFAEILGSDTPKTRLNDRLDGCPGIFFVVDTGNLEMLKLWTSYAGNADQTYRKIPVLGFAIAHCQEFRQDMPLVVKNHVEFRMASGCDSPRLHDLDDLDDARVWCLAAPARKRIAQALNLRFTVRYVFHSASRDERLSGANRKLAEVHRASELLGIRYFLVVQTLASGHLTERFLTYLAMPTPQPLVLPFAAPSGHGKTELAGNLGRLLSLGLHGVNCTSFRLESSLFCQ
;
A
#
# COMPACT_ATOMS: atom_id res chain seq x y z
N MET A 1 31.18 38.99 -41.27
CA MET A 1 30.93 38.25 -42.53
C MET A 1 31.67 36.95 -42.43
N GLU A 2 30.98 35.85 -42.13
CA GLU A 2 31.33 34.46 -42.47
C GLU A 2 30.23 33.56 -41.86
N ARG A 3 29.34 33.06 -42.72
CA ARG A 3 28.32 32.07 -42.39
C ARG A 3 28.86 30.73 -42.83
N ASN A 4 29.06 29.79 -41.90
CA ASN A 4 29.39 28.41 -42.25
C ASN A 4 28.14 27.53 -42.27
N ASN A 5 28.05 26.83 -43.39
CA ASN A 5 26.95 26.12 -43.99
C ASN A 5 27.08 24.64 -43.61
N TRP A 6 26.13 24.09 -42.85
CA TRP A 6 26.05 22.65 -42.60
C TRP A 6 24.86 22.08 -43.39
N ARG A 7 25.16 21.52 -44.57
CA ARG A 7 24.25 20.66 -45.34
C ARG A 7 24.61 19.19 -45.14
N SER A 8 23.63 18.45 -44.61
CA SER A 8 23.20 17.10 -44.97
C SER A 8 24.27 16.05 -45.31
N LYS A 9 24.57 15.18 -44.33
CA LYS A 9 24.85 13.76 -44.60
C LYS A 9 23.61 12.96 -44.20
N GLY A 10 23.09 12.17 -45.14
CA GLY A 10 21.90 11.36 -44.97
C GLY A 10 22.09 10.27 -43.91
N LEU A 11 21.08 10.12 -43.06
CA LEU A 11 20.87 8.92 -42.26
C LEU A 11 20.21 7.84 -43.15
N PRO A 12 20.52 6.55 -42.92
CA PRO A 12 19.86 5.46 -43.63
C PRO A 12 18.42 5.27 -43.15
N ASP A 13 17.56 4.86 -44.09
CA ASP A 13 16.16 4.50 -43.90
C ASP A 13 15.97 3.50 -42.75
N VAL A 14 15.35 3.97 -41.68
CA VAL A 14 14.78 3.11 -40.64
C VAL A 14 13.42 2.65 -41.15
N GLN A 15 13.33 1.36 -41.49
CA GLN A 15 12.08 0.71 -41.83
C GLN A 15 11.07 0.88 -40.69
N HIS A 16 9.86 1.31 -41.07
CA HIS A 16 8.69 1.43 -40.23
C HIS A 16 8.43 0.15 -39.43
N VAL A 17 8.74 0.18 -38.13
CA VAL A 17 8.12 -0.72 -37.15
C VAL A 17 6.77 -0.14 -36.81
N GLY A 18 5.74 -0.91 -37.12
CA GLY A 18 4.34 -0.52 -37.04
C GLY A 18 3.93 0.05 -35.69
N ASP A 19 3.27 1.19 -35.78
CA ASP A 19 2.56 1.90 -34.73
C ASP A 19 1.46 0.99 -34.14
N ARG A 20 1.69 0.44 -32.94
CA ARG A 20 0.63 -0.12 -32.08
C ARG A 20 0.34 0.87 -30.97
N THR A 21 -0.19 2.03 -31.34
CA THR A 21 -0.83 2.98 -30.43
C THR A 21 -2.34 2.98 -30.67
N GLN A 22 -2.98 1.84 -30.43
CA GLN A 22 -4.42 1.80 -30.24
C GLN A 22 -4.70 1.14 -28.90
N GLY A 23 -5.06 1.97 -27.93
CA GLY A 23 -5.40 1.54 -26.59
C GLY A 23 -6.69 0.72 -26.62
N ASP A 24 -6.52 -0.60 -26.66
CA ASP A 24 -7.59 -1.54 -26.36
C ASP A 24 -7.93 -1.41 -24.86
N TRP A 25 -8.86 -0.53 -24.57
CA TRP A 25 -9.59 -0.55 -23.32
C TRP A 25 -10.49 -1.78 -23.33
N VAL A 26 -9.97 -2.91 -22.87
CA VAL A 26 -10.80 -4.09 -22.60
C VAL A 26 -11.85 -3.68 -21.57
N THR A 27 -13.09 -3.56 -22.03
CA THR A 27 -14.26 -3.41 -21.21
C THR A 27 -14.37 -4.66 -20.34
N VAL A 28 -14.56 -4.49 -19.03
CA VAL A 28 -14.71 -5.58 -18.03
C VAL A 28 -15.88 -6.53 -18.37
N GLY A 29 -16.70 -6.20 -19.38
CA GLY A 29 -17.72 -7.09 -19.96
C GLY A 29 -17.18 -8.41 -20.53
N ALA A 30 -15.90 -8.49 -20.95
CA ALA A 30 -15.31 -9.73 -21.45
C ALA A 30 -15.14 -10.81 -20.35
N LEU A 31 -15.13 -10.45 -19.07
CA LEU A 31 -15.14 -11.39 -17.95
C LEU A 31 -16.52 -12.04 -17.71
N SER A 32 -17.57 -11.61 -18.41
CA SER A 32 -18.94 -12.11 -18.22
C SER A 32 -19.38 -13.16 -19.24
N GLN A 33 -18.64 -13.37 -20.33
CA GLN A 33 -19.09 -14.25 -21.43
C GLN A 33 -17.96 -15.15 -21.94
N SER A 34 -17.62 -16.20 -21.18
CA SER A 34 -17.22 -17.53 -21.66
C SER A 34 -16.40 -18.25 -20.60
N LEU A 35 -17.07 -18.87 -19.64
CA LEU A 35 -16.51 -19.95 -18.84
C LEU A 35 -17.60 -21.02 -18.71
N LYS A 36 -17.76 -21.83 -19.77
CA LYS A 36 -18.32 -23.17 -19.61
C LYS A 36 -17.16 -24.07 -19.20
N ILE A 37 -16.79 -24.01 -17.93
CA ILE A 37 -15.85 -24.98 -17.36
C ILE A 37 -16.64 -26.26 -17.12
N THR A 38 -16.37 -27.29 -17.92
CA THR A 38 -16.84 -28.64 -17.65
C THR A 38 -15.95 -29.22 -16.55
N GLN A 39 -16.46 -29.39 -15.33
CA GLN A 39 -15.65 -29.85 -14.18
C GLN A 39 -15.94 -31.29 -13.77
N PRO A 40 -14.90 -32.09 -13.44
CA PRO A 40 -15.02 -33.35 -12.73
C PRO A 40 -15.03 -33.10 -11.21
N ASN A 41 -15.93 -33.77 -10.48
CA ASN A 41 -16.09 -33.81 -9.01
C ASN A 41 -16.96 -32.71 -8.36
N GLY A 42 -18.27 -32.99 -8.25
CA GLY A 42 -19.29 -32.06 -7.76
C GLY A 42 -19.45 -31.87 -6.23
N ASN A 43 -18.59 -32.44 -5.37
CA ASN A 43 -18.81 -32.39 -3.91
C ASN A 43 -18.16 -31.21 -3.17
N VAL A 44 -17.07 -30.62 -3.66
CA VAL A 44 -16.37 -29.51 -2.95
C VAL A 44 -17.02 -28.14 -3.22
N GLN A 45 -17.67 -27.98 -4.37
CA GLN A 45 -18.32 -26.73 -4.77
C GLN A 45 -19.53 -26.39 -3.88
N ALA A 46 -20.36 -27.39 -3.56
CA ALA A 46 -21.64 -27.18 -2.88
C ALA A 46 -21.50 -26.59 -1.46
N GLU A 47 -20.42 -26.90 -0.74
CA GLU A 47 -20.18 -26.40 0.61
C GLU A 47 -19.55 -24.99 0.61
N CYS A 48 -18.68 -24.69 -0.37
CA CYS A 48 -18.19 -23.32 -0.60
C CYS A 48 -19.34 -22.37 -0.96
N ASP A 49 -20.29 -22.82 -1.77
CA ASP A 49 -21.36 -21.97 -2.28
C ASP A 49 -22.33 -21.49 -1.18
N SER A 50 -22.57 -22.27 -0.11
CA SER A 50 -23.62 -21.94 0.86
C SER A 50 -23.29 -20.74 1.78
N TRP A 51 -22.06 -20.68 2.29
CA TRP A 51 -21.64 -19.57 3.17
C TRP A 51 -21.18 -18.34 2.38
N LEU A 52 -20.59 -18.53 1.20
CA LEU A 52 -20.25 -17.40 0.29
C LEU A 52 -21.50 -16.73 -0.28
N ALA A 53 -22.57 -17.49 -0.51
CA ALA A 53 -23.84 -16.94 -0.98
C ALA A 53 -24.51 -16.00 0.02
N SER A 54 -24.24 -16.18 1.32
CA SER A 54 -24.90 -15.46 2.42
C SER A 54 -24.02 -14.42 3.10
N TRP A 55 -22.69 -14.44 2.89
CA TRP A 55 -21.80 -13.49 3.54
C TRP A 55 -21.89 -12.10 2.90
N ASP A 56 -22.17 -11.10 3.72
CA ASP A 56 -22.35 -9.70 3.35
C ASP A 56 -21.06 -8.85 3.55
N PHE A 57 -19.94 -9.51 3.84
CA PHE A 57 -18.66 -8.90 4.21
C PHE A 57 -18.71 -8.12 5.53
N THR A 58 -19.74 -8.30 6.36
CA THR A 58 -19.73 -7.73 7.71
C THR A 58 -18.86 -8.57 8.64
N LEU A 59 -18.12 -7.88 9.50
CA LEU A 59 -17.36 -8.48 10.58
C LEU A 59 -18.18 -8.48 11.88
N PRO A 60 -17.95 -9.46 12.77
CA PRO A 60 -18.59 -9.45 14.08
C PRO A 60 -18.26 -8.15 14.82
N ARG A 61 -19.24 -7.57 15.51
CA ARG A 61 -18.98 -6.44 16.42
C ARG A 61 -18.45 -7.00 17.72
N VAL A 62 -17.25 -6.57 18.10
CA VAL A 62 -16.73 -6.83 19.43
C VAL A 62 -17.56 -5.99 20.39
N PRO A 63 -18.03 -6.55 21.52
CA PRO A 63 -18.71 -5.74 22.53
C PRO A 63 -17.84 -4.54 22.85
N ALA A 64 -18.44 -3.34 22.91
CA ALA A 64 -17.75 -2.14 23.35
C ALA A 64 -17.30 -2.34 24.80
N PHE A 65 -16.14 -2.97 24.97
CA PHE A 65 -15.41 -2.93 26.21
C PHE A 65 -14.93 -1.50 26.38
N LEU A 66 -14.87 -1.06 27.64
CA LEU A 66 -14.35 0.23 28.07
C LEU A 66 -13.23 0.70 27.12
N SER A 67 -13.35 1.90 26.54
CA SER A 67 -12.37 2.49 25.62
C SER A 67 -10.94 2.29 26.16
N LEU A 68 -9.93 2.22 25.30
CA LEU A 68 -8.54 2.08 25.77
C LEU A 68 -8.17 3.18 26.77
N ASP A 69 -8.77 4.37 26.68
CA ASP A 69 -8.61 5.47 27.63
C ASP A 69 -9.22 5.18 29.01
N SER A 70 -10.22 4.31 29.06
CA SER A 70 -10.85 3.86 30.30
C SER A 70 -10.03 2.77 30.99
N ILE A 71 -9.29 1.96 30.20
CA ILE A 71 -8.40 0.91 30.70
C ILE A 71 -7.04 1.49 31.12
N PHE A 72 -6.54 2.47 30.37
CA PHE A 72 -5.26 3.13 30.60
C PHE A 72 -5.46 4.62 30.85
N SER A 73 -4.90 5.12 31.96
CA SER A 73 -4.75 6.55 32.13
C SER A 73 -3.71 7.06 31.13
N ILE A 74 -4.18 7.69 30.06
CA ILE A 74 -3.32 8.32 29.06
C ILE A 74 -2.99 9.73 29.51
N SER A 75 -1.73 9.98 29.85
CA SER A 75 -1.24 11.34 30.06
C SER A 75 -0.39 11.77 28.88
N LYS A 76 -0.62 12.98 28.36
CA LYS A 76 0.29 13.62 27.42
C LYS A 76 1.56 14.01 28.17
N GLY A 77 2.63 13.24 27.98
CA GLY A 77 3.95 13.60 28.46
C GLY A 77 4.51 14.71 27.58
N GLN A 78 4.84 15.85 28.17
CA GLN A 78 5.52 16.92 27.45
C GLN A 78 7.02 16.58 27.41
N GLN A 79 7.53 16.13 26.26
CA GLN A 79 8.97 15.99 26.05
C GLN A 79 9.52 17.21 25.32
N LEU A 80 10.50 17.88 25.94
CA LEU A 80 11.29 18.95 25.31
C LEU A 80 12.25 18.33 24.30
N GLY A 81 11.90 18.42 23.01
CA GLY A 81 12.76 17.99 21.91
C GLY A 81 13.96 18.92 21.72
N ILE A 82 15.14 18.33 21.46
CA ILE A 82 16.44 19.03 21.36
C ILE A 82 16.50 20.06 20.19
N ASN A 83 15.53 20.05 19.25
CA ASN A 83 15.49 20.96 18.09
C ASN A 83 14.17 21.75 17.96
N GLY A 84 13.41 21.95 19.05
CA GLY A 84 12.20 22.79 19.02
C GLY A 84 10.95 22.14 18.38
N THR A 85 11.05 20.94 17.82
CA THR A 85 9.90 20.09 17.50
C THR A 85 9.39 19.39 18.77
N SER A 86 8.30 19.91 19.33
CA SER A 86 7.60 19.28 20.45
C SER A 86 6.90 18.00 20.00
N VAL A 87 7.53 16.84 20.20
CA VAL A 87 6.88 15.55 20.00
C VAL A 87 6.15 15.18 21.29
N SER A 88 4.81 15.22 21.27
CA SER A 88 4.01 14.77 22.40
C SER A 88 4.02 13.24 22.42
N ALA A 89 4.70 12.63 23.39
CA ALA A 89 4.61 11.19 23.61
C ALA A 89 3.43 10.92 24.55
N LEU A 90 2.47 10.09 24.09
CA LEU A 90 1.44 9.56 24.97
C LEU A 90 2.06 8.49 25.86
N GLN A 91 2.00 8.68 27.17
CA GLN A 91 2.41 7.66 28.12
C GLN A 91 1.17 7.00 28.69
N MET A 92 1.03 5.69 28.45
CA MET A 92 -0.03 4.87 29.04
C MET A 92 0.42 4.36 30.41
N ARG A 93 -0.45 4.52 31.42
CA ARG A 93 -0.35 3.80 32.70
C ARG A 93 -1.61 2.97 32.92
N PRO A 94 -1.49 1.69 33.29
CA PRO A 94 -2.66 0.85 33.56
C PRO A 94 -3.48 1.47 34.71
N SER A 95 -4.80 1.57 34.53
CA SER A 95 -5.70 1.91 35.63
C SER A 95 -5.69 0.77 36.65
N SER A 96 -5.55 1.08 37.94
CA SER A 96 -5.33 0.10 39.01
C SER A 96 -6.45 -0.95 39.16
N ALA A 97 -7.58 -0.76 38.49
CA ALA A 97 -8.76 -1.63 38.54
C ALA A 97 -8.74 -2.81 37.54
N HIS A 98 -7.86 -2.80 36.52
CA HIS A 98 -7.85 -3.80 35.45
C HIS A 98 -6.45 -4.36 35.18
N VAL A 99 -5.80 -4.89 36.21
CA VAL A 99 -4.52 -5.62 36.08
C VAL A 99 -4.77 -7.02 35.51
N GLY A 100 -5.28 -7.09 34.28
CA GLY A 100 -5.07 -8.24 33.42
C GLY A 100 -3.64 -8.13 32.87
N THR A 101 -2.73 -8.99 33.32
CA THR A 101 -1.28 -8.88 33.10
C THR A 101 -0.81 -9.22 31.67
N GLY A 102 -1.70 -9.22 30.67
CA GLY A 102 -1.39 -9.70 29.33
C GLY A 102 -1.97 -8.85 28.22
N PHE A 103 -1.25 -8.82 27.09
CA PHE A 103 -1.77 -8.28 25.83
C PHE A 103 -3.06 -9.01 25.45
N SER A 104 -4.13 -8.27 25.21
CA SER A 104 -5.41 -8.81 24.73
C SER A 104 -5.79 -8.16 23.40
N LEU A 105 -6.14 -8.99 22.41
CA LEU A 105 -6.57 -8.55 21.09
C LEU A 105 -7.99 -7.98 21.13
N CYS A 106 -8.87 -8.53 21.97
CA CYS A 106 -10.27 -8.13 22.07
C CYS A 106 -10.48 -6.62 22.36
N PRO A 107 -9.94 -6.03 23.44
CA PRO A 107 -10.11 -4.60 23.71
C PRO A 107 -9.44 -3.71 22.66
N LEU A 108 -8.34 -4.16 22.06
CA LEU A 108 -7.67 -3.47 20.97
C LEU A 108 -8.57 -3.37 19.73
N ILE A 109 -9.17 -4.49 19.32
CA ILE A 109 -10.10 -4.51 18.18
C ILE A 109 -11.37 -3.71 18.49
N GLY A 110 -11.91 -3.82 19.70
CA GLY A 110 -13.05 -3.01 20.13
C GLY A 110 -12.78 -1.51 19.97
N ALA A 111 -11.64 -1.04 20.48
CA ALA A 111 -11.20 0.33 20.30
C ALA A 111 -11.06 0.75 18.82
N ILE A 112 -10.49 -0.11 17.97
CA ILE A 112 -10.36 0.16 16.54
C ILE A 112 -11.74 0.25 15.85
N GLN A 113 -12.71 -0.59 16.24
CA GLN A 113 -14.08 -0.55 15.71
C GLN A 113 -14.86 0.69 16.14
N GLU A 114 -14.51 1.28 17.28
CA GLU A 114 -15.01 2.55 17.80
C GLU A 114 -14.21 3.76 17.26
N GLU A 115 -13.40 3.56 16.22
CA GLU A 115 -12.63 4.62 15.53
C GLU A 115 -11.60 5.35 16.41
N GLU A 116 -11.05 4.66 17.42
CA GLU A 116 -9.99 5.21 18.26
C GLU A 116 -8.76 5.65 17.45
N SER A 117 -8.09 6.71 17.93
CA SER A 117 -6.98 7.31 17.19
C SER A 117 -5.78 6.38 17.05
N CYS A 118 -5.04 6.51 15.95
CA CYS A 118 -3.79 5.76 15.72
C CYS A 118 -2.76 6.01 16.83
N ASP A 119 -2.79 7.17 17.49
CA ASP A 119 -1.86 7.49 18.58
C ASP A 119 -2.16 6.69 19.84
N ILE A 120 -3.45 6.49 20.17
CA ILE A 120 -3.88 5.66 21.31
C ILE A 120 -3.54 4.20 21.05
N VAL A 121 -3.85 3.70 19.85
CA VAL A 121 -3.51 2.33 19.44
C VAL A 121 -1.99 2.12 19.46
N ARG A 122 -1.20 3.09 18.97
CA ARG A 122 0.26 3.02 19.01
C ARG A 122 0.78 3.01 20.44
N ALA A 123 0.22 3.83 21.33
CA ALA A 123 0.60 3.84 22.74
C ALA A 123 0.33 2.47 23.40
N TYR A 124 -0.81 1.85 23.10
CA TYR A 124 -1.15 0.50 23.58
C TYR A 124 -0.16 -0.56 23.10
N LEU A 125 0.13 -0.59 21.80
CA LEU A 125 1.07 -1.55 21.21
C LEU A 125 2.50 -1.35 21.73
N THR A 126 2.92 -0.09 21.90
CA THR A 126 4.24 0.27 22.45
C THR A 126 4.38 -0.17 23.90
N TYR A 127 3.38 0.11 24.73
CA TYR A 127 3.35 -0.30 26.13
C TYR A 127 3.57 -1.80 26.31
N PHE A 128 2.86 -2.63 25.53
CA PHE A 128 3.03 -4.08 25.60
C PHE A 128 4.31 -4.58 24.95
N ALA A 129 4.83 -3.90 23.91
CA ALA A 129 6.15 -4.20 23.35
C ALA A 129 7.27 -3.95 24.37
N GLU A 130 7.14 -2.90 25.19
CA GLU A 130 8.13 -2.55 26.22
C GLU A 130 8.07 -3.51 27.42
N ILE A 131 6.87 -3.86 27.89
CA ILE A 131 6.70 -4.65 29.12
C ILE A 131 6.83 -6.15 28.89
N LEU A 132 6.24 -6.66 27.80
CA LEU A 132 6.22 -8.11 27.50
C LEU A 132 7.26 -8.50 26.45
N GLY A 133 8.11 -7.56 26.02
CA GLY A 133 9.09 -7.74 24.96
C GLY A 133 8.52 -7.51 23.56
N SER A 134 9.40 -7.13 22.64
CA SER A 134 9.04 -6.69 21.28
C SER A 134 8.32 -7.73 20.42
N ASP A 135 8.39 -9.01 20.80
CA ASP A 135 7.81 -10.11 20.01
C ASP A 135 6.39 -10.46 20.45
N THR A 136 5.95 -10.00 21.63
CA THR A 136 4.61 -10.29 22.14
C THR A 136 3.53 -9.68 21.24
N PRO A 137 3.56 -8.37 20.89
CA PRO A 137 2.59 -7.82 19.92
C PRO A 137 2.67 -8.52 18.55
N LYS A 138 3.87 -8.83 18.06
CA LYS A 138 4.07 -9.46 16.74
C LYS A 138 3.36 -10.81 16.61
N THR A 139 3.44 -11.62 17.67
CA THR A 139 2.81 -12.94 17.70
C THR A 139 1.31 -12.81 17.90
N ARG A 140 0.88 -11.98 18.87
CA ARG A 140 -0.51 -11.88 19.30
C ARG A 140 -1.41 -11.06 18.38
N LEU A 141 -0.88 -10.10 17.61
CA LEU A 141 -1.66 -9.35 16.61
C LEU A 141 -2.19 -10.24 15.48
N ASN A 142 -1.56 -11.39 15.28
CA ASN A 142 -1.96 -12.37 14.29
C ASN A 142 -2.98 -13.39 14.81
N ASP A 143 -3.35 -13.32 16.09
CA ASP A 143 -4.40 -14.14 16.68
C ASP A 143 -5.77 -13.86 16.04
N ARG A 144 -6.70 -14.79 16.26
CA ARG A 144 -8.08 -14.70 15.76
C ARG A 144 -9.01 -14.31 16.89
N LEU A 145 -9.89 -13.34 16.63
CA LEU A 145 -11.01 -12.96 17.50
C LEU A 145 -12.29 -13.51 16.87
N ASP A 146 -12.98 -14.41 17.57
CA ASP A 146 -14.15 -15.14 17.05
C ASP A 146 -13.89 -15.80 15.68
N GLY A 147 -12.68 -16.37 15.53
CA GLY A 147 -12.21 -17.00 14.29
C GLY A 147 -11.80 -16.03 13.18
N CYS A 148 -11.99 -14.72 13.36
CA CYS A 148 -11.60 -13.67 12.43
C CYS A 148 -10.23 -13.08 12.77
N PRO A 149 -9.26 -13.03 11.83
CA PRO A 149 -7.99 -12.37 12.07
C PRO A 149 -8.13 -10.87 12.35
N GLY A 150 -7.35 -10.36 13.31
CA GLY A 150 -7.39 -8.94 13.72
C GLY A 150 -7.26 -7.92 12.58
N ILE A 151 -6.45 -8.24 11.55
CA ILE A 151 -6.22 -7.39 10.38
C ILE A 151 -7.50 -7.08 9.57
N PHE A 152 -8.51 -7.96 9.57
CA PHE A 152 -9.77 -7.69 8.85
C PHE A 152 -10.50 -6.50 9.49
N PHE A 153 -10.51 -6.41 10.81
CA PHE A 153 -11.13 -5.30 11.54
C PHE A 153 -10.40 -3.98 11.28
N VAL A 154 -9.07 -4.02 11.19
CA VAL A 154 -8.27 -2.85 10.82
C VAL A 154 -8.61 -2.37 9.42
N VAL A 155 -8.69 -3.29 8.45
CA VAL A 155 -9.05 -2.95 7.07
C VAL A 155 -10.48 -2.44 6.97
N ASP A 156 -11.42 -2.99 7.74
CA ASP A 156 -12.82 -2.55 7.78
C ASP A 156 -12.97 -1.09 8.21
N THR A 157 -12.05 -0.55 9.03
CA THR A 157 -12.05 0.88 9.36
C THR A 157 -11.86 1.78 8.12
N GLY A 158 -11.15 1.29 7.10
CA GLY A 158 -10.72 2.10 5.96
C GLY A 158 -9.61 3.11 6.30
N ASN A 159 -9.06 3.09 7.51
CA ASN A 159 -8.02 4.02 7.93
C ASN A 159 -6.63 3.51 7.50
N LEU A 160 -6.01 4.21 6.56
CA LEU A 160 -4.70 3.84 6.02
C LEU A 160 -3.59 3.86 7.10
N GLU A 161 -3.60 4.87 7.97
CA GLU A 161 -2.57 5.01 8.99
C GLU A 161 -2.69 3.91 10.05
N MET A 162 -3.91 3.45 10.34
CA MET A 162 -4.15 2.29 11.20
C MET A 162 -3.61 1.00 10.56
N LEU A 163 -3.79 0.81 9.25
CA LEU A 163 -3.23 -0.33 8.53
C LEU A 163 -1.70 -0.34 8.59
N LYS A 164 -1.06 0.81 8.30
CA LYS A 164 0.39 0.96 8.38
C LYS A 164 0.92 0.73 9.79
N LEU A 165 0.20 1.25 10.79
CA LEU A 165 0.50 1.01 12.19
C LEU A 165 0.46 -0.49 12.48
N TRP A 166 -0.62 -1.17 12.09
CA TRP A 166 -0.77 -2.61 12.33
C TRP A 166 0.35 -3.44 11.69
N THR A 167 0.71 -3.15 10.44
CA THR A 167 1.80 -3.86 9.75
C THR A 167 3.18 -3.53 10.34
N SER A 168 3.39 -2.33 10.87
CA SER A 168 4.64 -1.95 11.56
C SER A 168 4.92 -2.76 12.82
N TYR A 169 3.88 -3.31 13.46
CA TYR A 169 4.00 -4.25 14.59
C TYR A 169 3.92 -5.72 14.16
N ALA A 170 4.27 -6.02 12.90
CA ALA A 170 4.27 -7.36 12.28
C ALA A 170 2.88 -8.03 12.16
N GLY A 171 1.82 -7.23 12.05
CA GLY A 171 0.52 -7.74 11.64
C GLY A 171 0.57 -8.27 10.21
N ASN A 172 0.17 -9.53 10.02
CA ASN A 172 0.22 -10.22 8.74
C ASN A 172 -0.94 -9.77 7.84
N ALA A 173 -0.60 -9.08 6.76
CA ALA A 173 -1.55 -8.64 5.75
C ALA A 173 -2.05 -9.77 4.85
N ASP A 174 -1.35 -10.92 4.80
CA ASP A 174 -1.67 -12.04 3.92
C ASP A 174 -2.63 -13.06 4.56
N GLN A 175 -3.23 -12.73 5.70
CA GLN A 175 -4.20 -13.61 6.35
C GLN A 175 -5.47 -13.81 5.49
N THR A 176 -6.15 -14.93 5.77
CA THR A 176 -7.44 -15.22 5.16
C THR A 176 -8.51 -15.44 6.23
N TYR A 177 -9.71 -14.94 5.95
CA TYR A 177 -10.91 -15.19 6.74
C TYR A 177 -11.93 -15.86 5.85
N ARG A 178 -12.36 -17.08 6.22
CA ARG A 178 -13.24 -17.91 5.40
C ARG A 178 -12.70 -18.02 3.96
N LYS A 179 -11.43 -18.36 3.75
CA LYS A 179 -10.78 -18.42 2.41
C LYS A 179 -10.71 -17.09 1.63
N ILE A 180 -11.19 -15.98 2.18
CA ILE A 180 -11.12 -14.67 1.54
C ILE A 180 -9.86 -13.96 2.03
N PRO A 181 -8.96 -13.55 1.14
CA PRO A 181 -7.78 -12.80 1.52
C PRO A 181 -8.16 -11.38 1.94
N VAL A 182 -7.36 -10.77 2.82
CA VAL A 182 -7.52 -9.37 3.27
C VAL A 182 -7.64 -8.41 2.08
N LEU A 183 -6.82 -8.58 1.03
CA LEU A 183 -6.93 -7.78 -0.19
C LEU A 183 -8.31 -7.89 -0.84
N GLY A 184 -8.85 -9.11 -0.93
CA GLY A 184 -10.17 -9.36 -1.48
C GLY A 184 -11.29 -8.68 -0.70
N PHE A 185 -11.18 -8.75 0.62
CA PHE A 185 -12.05 -8.04 1.55
C PHE A 185 -11.96 -6.51 1.35
N ALA A 186 -10.74 -5.95 1.34
CA ALA A 186 -10.53 -4.51 1.11
C ALA A 186 -11.16 -4.01 -0.20
N ILE A 187 -11.02 -4.75 -1.30
CA ILE A 187 -11.65 -4.42 -2.59
C ILE A 187 -13.17 -4.43 -2.46
N ALA A 188 -13.74 -5.43 -1.80
CA ALA A 188 -15.18 -5.55 -1.62
C ALA A 188 -15.77 -4.36 -0.82
N HIS A 189 -15.00 -3.77 0.09
CA HIS A 189 -15.38 -2.57 0.85
C HIS A 189 -15.14 -1.25 0.10
N CYS A 190 -14.43 -1.22 -1.04
CA CYS A 190 -14.27 0.01 -1.84
C CYS A 190 -15.58 0.55 -2.43
N GLN A 191 -16.67 -0.22 -2.38
CA GLN A 191 -18.00 0.24 -2.74
C GLN A 191 -18.56 1.26 -1.75
N GLU A 192 -18.19 1.13 -0.48
CA GLU A 192 -18.63 2.06 0.55
C GLU A 192 -17.96 3.41 0.27
N PHE A 193 -18.69 4.50 0.52
CA PHE A 193 -18.18 5.87 0.31
C PHE A 193 -17.11 6.29 1.34
N ARG A 194 -16.37 5.32 1.91
CA ARG A 194 -15.20 5.61 2.74
C ARG A 194 -14.09 6.14 1.83
N GLN A 195 -13.61 7.35 2.11
CA GLN A 195 -12.70 8.08 1.22
C GLN A 195 -11.35 7.36 1.04
N ASP A 196 -10.88 6.64 2.06
CA ASP A 196 -9.52 6.11 2.11
C ASP A 196 -9.40 4.63 1.72
N MET A 197 -10.51 3.92 1.50
CA MET A 197 -10.45 2.49 1.14
C MET A 197 -9.65 2.20 -0.15
N PRO A 198 -9.73 3.02 -1.22
CA PRO A 198 -8.85 2.86 -2.37
C PRO A 198 -7.36 2.99 -2.03
N LEU A 199 -7.02 3.81 -1.02
CA LEU A 199 -5.65 3.98 -0.54
C LEU A 199 -5.21 2.79 0.31
N VAL A 200 -6.11 2.19 1.10
CA VAL A 200 -5.89 0.92 1.81
C VAL A 200 -5.58 -0.20 0.82
N VAL A 201 -6.37 -0.36 -0.25
CA VAL A 201 -6.09 -1.34 -1.31
C VAL A 201 -4.75 -1.05 -1.99
N LYS A 202 -4.50 0.22 -2.32
CA LYS A 202 -3.23 0.64 -2.92
C LYS A 202 -2.03 0.25 -2.04
N ASN A 203 -2.05 0.62 -0.76
CA ASN A 203 -0.96 0.31 0.16
C ASN A 203 -0.81 -1.20 0.38
N HIS A 204 -1.92 -1.94 0.41
CA HIS A 204 -1.85 -3.39 0.53
C HIS A 204 -1.17 -4.04 -0.68
N VAL A 205 -1.49 -3.57 -1.89
CA VAL A 205 -0.81 -4.03 -3.12
C VAL A 205 0.66 -3.62 -3.11
N GLU A 206 0.97 -2.37 -2.79
CA GLU A 206 2.35 -1.88 -2.67
C GLU A 206 3.17 -2.71 -1.67
N PHE A 207 2.62 -2.96 -0.48
CA PHE A 207 3.25 -3.76 0.56
C PHE A 207 3.56 -5.18 0.08
N ARG A 208 2.60 -5.86 -0.56
CA ARG A 208 2.81 -7.21 -1.11
C ARG A 208 3.87 -7.25 -2.21
N MET A 209 3.90 -6.22 -3.06
CA MET A 209 4.91 -6.12 -4.12
C MET A 209 6.31 -5.85 -3.53
N ALA A 210 6.37 -5.03 -2.47
CA ALA A 210 7.60 -4.74 -1.73
C ALA A 210 8.11 -5.98 -0.96
N SER A 211 7.23 -6.77 -0.34
CA SER A 211 7.60 -8.00 0.38
C SER A 211 8.05 -9.13 -0.56
N GLY A 212 7.80 -8.99 -1.85
CA GLY A 212 8.16 -10.01 -2.83
C GLY A 212 7.20 -11.16 -2.92
N CYS A 213 5.99 -10.99 -2.41
CA CYS A 213 4.90 -11.81 -2.86
C CYS A 213 4.78 -11.69 -4.38
N ASP A 214 4.60 -12.84 -5.01
CA ASP A 214 4.41 -12.93 -6.45
C ASP A 214 3.25 -12.02 -6.87
N SER A 215 3.52 -11.08 -7.77
CA SER A 215 2.46 -10.30 -8.43
C SER A 215 1.44 -11.30 -8.97
N PRO A 216 0.15 -11.14 -8.65
CA PRO A 216 -0.89 -12.00 -9.18
C PRO A 216 -0.93 -11.80 -10.70
N ARG A 217 -0.19 -12.65 -11.42
CA ARG A 217 -0.23 -12.67 -12.88
C ARG A 217 -1.63 -13.12 -13.27
N LEU A 218 -2.30 -12.29 -14.05
CA LEU A 218 -3.64 -12.60 -14.57
C LEU A 218 -3.65 -13.79 -15.55
N HIS A 219 -2.48 -14.33 -15.94
CA HIS A 219 -2.38 -15.36 -16.97
C HIS A 219 -2.46 -16.81 -16.45
N ASP A 220 -2.45 -17.05 -15.14
CA ASP A 220 -2.61 -18.40 -14.58
C ASP A 220 -4.06 -18.61 -14.14
N LEU A 221 -5.02 -18.47 -15.06
CA LEU A 221 -6.45 -18.73 -14.82
C LEU A 221 -6.84 -20.18 -15.07
N ASP A 222 -5.96 -20.98 -15.67
CA ASP A 222 -6.19 -22.39 -15.93
C ASP A 222 -5.92 -23.25 -14.67
N ASP A 223 -5.09 -22.76 -13.75
CA ASP A 223 -4.84 -23.33 -12.42
C ASP A 223 -5.45 -22.42 -11.33
N LEU A 224 -6.78 -22.37 -11.26
CA LEU A 224 -7.47 -21.72 -10.14
C LEU A 224 -7.27 -22.58 -8.89
N ASP A 225 -6.18 -22.33 -8.17
CA ASP A 225 -5.97 -22.87 -6.82
C ASP A 225 -7.22 -22.62 -5.96
N ASP A 226 -7.49 -23.51 -5.00
CA ASP A 226 -8.56 -23.37 -4.00
C ASP A 226 -8.60 -21.98 -3.34
N ALA A 227 -7.46 -21.29 -3.31
CA ALA A 227 -7.28 -19.93 -2.81
C ALA A 227 -7.99 -18.82 -3.64
N ARG A 228 -8.45 -19.11 -4.86
CA ARG A 228 -9.12 -18.13 -5.75
C ARG A 228 -10.63 -18.38 -5.89
N VAL A 229 -11.14 -19.50 -5.38
CA VAL A 229 -12.56 -19.89 -5.50
C VAL A 229 -13.49 -18.86 -4.86
N TRP A 230 -13.04 -18.16 -3.82
CA TRP A 230 -13.85 -17.18 -3.10
C TRP A 230 -14.38 -16.03 -3.97
N CYS A 231 -13.66 -15.62 -5.02
CA CYS A 231 -14.09 -14.52 -5.88
C CYS A 231 -14.98 -14.96 -7.05
N LEU A 232 -15.17 -16.28 -7.24
CA LEU A 232 -16.05 -16.85 -8.25
C LEU A 232 -17.52 -16.86 -7.81
N ALA A 233 -17.77 -16.93 -6.50
CA ALA A 233 -19.11 -16.88 -5.95
C ALA A 233 -19.84 -15.60 -6.37
N ALA A 234 -21.10 -15.74 -6.82
CA ALA A 234 -21.84 -14.66 -7.45
C ALA A 234 -21.91 -13.35 -6.63
N PRO A 235 -22.15 -13.37 -5.29
CA PRO A 235 -22.17 -12.14 -4.49
C PRO A 235 -20.81 -11.46 -4.42
N ALA A 236 -19.75 -12.22 -4.14
CA ALA A 236 -18.37 -11.71 -4.07
C ALA A 236 -17.94 -11.13 -5.42
N ARG A 237 -18.17 -11.86 -6.52
CA ARG A 237 -17.85 -11.42 -7.88
C ARG A 237 -18.56 -10.12 -8.24
N LYS A 238 -19.88 -10.04 -7.96
CA LYS A 238 -20.67 -8.82 -8.19
C LYS A 238 -20.11 -7.65 -7.39
N ARG A 239 -19.76 -7.87 -6.12
CA ARG A 239 -19.25 -6.83 -5.23
C ARG A 239 -17.89 -6.30 -5.71
N ILE A 240 -16.96 -7.20 -6.01
CA ILE A 240 -15.63 -6.85 -6.54
C ILE A 240 -15.75 -6.12 -7.88
N ALA A 241 -16.57 -6.62 -8.82
CA ALA A 241 -16.73 -5.99 -10.13
C ALA A 241 -17.27 -4.56 -10.01
N GLN A 242 -18.27 -4.36 -9.16
CA GLN A 242 -18.80 -3.03 -8.86
C GLN A 242 -17.74 -2.12 -8.22
N ALA A 243 -16.96 -2.60 -7.25
CA ALA A 243 -15.87 -1.83 -6.64
C ALA A 243 -14.82 -1.37 -7.67
N LEU A 244 -14.39 -2.28 -8.56
CA LEU A 244 -13.44 -1.98 -9.63
C LEU A 244 -14.01 -1.01 -10.67
N ASN A 245 -15.32 -1.05 -10.94
CA ASN A 245 -15.98 -0.15 -11.87
C ASN A 245 -16.22 1.26 -11.28
N LEU A 246 -16.51 1.34 -9.98
CA LEU A 246 -16.78 2.62 -9.28
C LEU A 246 -15.48 3.38 -8.95
N ARG A 247 -14.37 2.67 -8.71
CA ARG A 247 -13.11 3.29 -8.26
C ARG A 247 -11.99 3.07 -9.27
N PHE A 248 -11.81 4.07 -10.15
CA PHE A 248 -10.73 4.06 -11.14
C PHE A 248 -9.34 3.83 -10.52
N THR A 249 -9.06 4.41 -9.35
CA THR A 249 -7.79 4.22 -8.62
C THR A 249 -7.48 2.75 -8.35
N VAL A 250 -8.48 1.98 -7.92
CA VAL A 250 -8.31 0.56 -7.62
C VAL A 250 -7.99 -0.22 -8.90
N ARG A 251 -8.76 0.04 -9.97
CA ARG A 251 -8.52 -0.56 -11.29
C ARG A 251 -7.12 -0.21 -11.82
N TYR A 252 -6.69 1.04 -11.67
CA TYR A 252 -5.36 1.49 -12.06
C TYR A 252 -4.25 0.76 -11.28
N VAL A 253 -4.39 0.64 -9.96
CA VAL A 253 -3.42 -0.08 -9.11
C VAL A 253 -3.29 -1.53 -9.55
N PHE A 254 -4.40 -2.24 -9.80
CA PHE A 254 -4.34 -3.63 -10.28
C PHE A 254 -3.74 -3.74 -11.67
N HIS A 255 -4.12 -2.86 -12.59
CA HIS A 255 -3.53 -2.82 -13.93
C HIS A 255 -2.03 -2.51 -13.88
N SER A 256 -1.59 -1.65 -12.97
CA SER A 256 -0.17 -1.36 -12.76
C SER A 256 0.54 -2.59 -12.19
N ALA A 257 0.00 -3.20 -11.13
CA ALA A 257 0.59 -4.36 -10.48
C ALA A 257 0.70 -5.58 -11.41
N SER A 258 -0.28 -5.80 -12.29
CA SER A 258 -0.28 -6.91 -13.25
C SER A 258 0.75 -6.75 -14.37
N ARG A 259 1.15 -5.51 -14.67
CA ARG A 259 2.17 -5.17 -15.68
C ARG A 259 3.55 -4.94 -15.10
N ASP A 260 3.65 -4.84 -13.78
CA ASP A 260 4.91 -4.55 -13.12
C ASP A 260 5.84 -5.77 -13.23
N GLU A 261 6.96 -5.59 -13.94
CA GLU A 261 8.02 -6.57 -13.93
C GLU A 261 8.53 -6.70 -12.48
N ARG A 262 8.64 -7.96 -12.02
CA ARG A 262 9.17 -8.24 -10.68
C ARG A 262 10.54 -7.59 -10.57
N LEU A 263 10.67 -6.64 -9.65
CA LEU A 263 11.97 -6.11 -9.28
C LEU A 263 12.86 -7.29 -8.85
N SER A 264 14.10 -7.31 -9.35
CA SER A 264 15.08 -8.33 -8.98
C SER A 264 15.19 -8.43 -7.45
N GLY A 265 15.29 -9.64 -6.91
CA GLY A 265 15.47 -9.86 -5.47
C GLY A 265 16.66 -9.08 -4.89
N ALA A 266 17.69 -8.83 -5.71
CA ALA A 266 18.83 -7.99 -5.34
C ALA A 266 18.43 -6.54 -5.07
N ASN A 267 17.60 -5.94 -5.93
CA ASN A 267 17.10 -4.57 -5.77
C ASN A 267 16.26 -4.42 -4.50
N ARG A 268 15.45 -5.43 -4.18
CA ARG A 268 14.65 -5.43 -2.95
C ARG A 268 15.53 -5.45 -1.71
N LYS A 269 16.48 -6.38 -1.66
CA LYS A 269 17.40 -6.51 -0.52
C LYS A 269 18.24 -5.24 -0.34
N LEU A 270 18.67 -4.63 -1.44
CA LEU A 270 19.38 -3.35 -1.39
C LEU A 270 18.48 -2.24 -0.82
N ALA A 271 17.25 -2.10 -1.31
CA ALA A 271 16.32 -1.11 -0.78
C ALA A 271 16.06 -1.32 0.72
N GLU A 272 15.90 -2.56 1.16
CA GLU A 272 15.70 -2.91 2.57
C GLU A 272 16.90 -2.53 3.44
N VAL A 273 18.12 -2.85 3.00
CA VAL A 273 19.38 -2.49 3.71
C VAL A 273 19.49 -0.97 3.92
N HIS A 274 19.04 -0.18 2.95
CA HIS A 274 19.05 1.28 3.02
C HIS A 274 17.76 1.90 3.57
N ARG A 275 16.82 1.10 4.09
CA ARG A 275 15.50 1.55 4.57
C ARG A 275 14.72 2.37 3.52
N ALA A 276 14.89 2.02 2.26
CA ALA A 276 14.30 2.66 1.09
C ALA A 276 13.30 1.75 0.35
N SER A 277 12.70 0.77 1.03
CA SER A 277 11.74 -0.18 0.42
C SER A 277 10.52 0.53 -0.21
N GLU A 278 10.13 1.68 0.34
CA GLU A 278 9.08 2.56 -0.17
C GLU A 278 9.38 3.08 -1.60
N LEU A 279 10.65 3.18 -1.98
CA LEU A 279 11.07 3.57 -3.34
C LEU A 279 10.57 2.57 -4.39
N LEU A 280 10.42 1.30 -4.02
CA LEU A 280 9.91 0.27 -4.92
C LEU A 280 8.43 0.51 -5.26
N GLY A 281 7.71 1.20 -4.36
CA GLY A 281 6.32 1.60 -4.55
C GLY A 281 6.11 2.81 -5.47
N ILE A 282 7.18 3.49 -5.93
CA ILE A 282 7.04 4.77 -6.64
C ILE A 282 6.16 4.69 -7.90
N ARG A 283 6.16 3.54 -8.56
CA ARG A 283 5.36 3.24 -9.77
C ARG A 283 3.85 3.36 -9.53
N TYR A 284 3.39 3.21 -8.30
CA TYR A 284 1.98 3.27 -7.91
C TYR A 284 1.53 4.69 -7.50
N PHE A 285 2.45 5.64 -7.33
CA PHE A 285 2.13 7.02 -6.98
C PHE A 285 1.82 7.90 -8.19
N LEU A 286 2.50 7.66 -9.33
CA LEU A 286 2.28 8.45 -10.53
C LEU A 286 1.42 7.70 -11.54
N VAL A 287 0.28 8.30 -11.86
CA VAL A 287 -0.58 7.83 -12.94
C VAL A 287 0.15 8.07 -14.28
N VAL A 288 0.32 7.02 -15.10
CA VAL A 288 0.77 7.10 -16.50
C VAL A 288 2.27 7.43 -16.72
N GLN A 289 3.09 7.52 -15.66
CA GLN A 289 4.55 7.78 -15.78
C GLN A 289 5.41 6.57 -15.40
N THR A 290 5.03 5.38 -15.87
CA THR A 290 5.68 4.12 -15.50
C THR A 290 7.14 4.07 -15.93
N LEU A 291 7.49 4.57 -17.13
CA LEU A 291 8.87 4.61 -17.62
C LEU A 291 9.76 5.54 -16.78
N ALA A 292 9.28 6.75 -16.49
CA ALA A 292 10.01 7.71 -15.65
C ALA A 292 10.21 7.16 -14.23
N SER A 293 9.16 6.55 -13.66
CA SER A 293 9.22 5.89 -12.36
C SER A 293 10.21 4.72 -12.35
N GLY A 294 10.26 3.92 -13.42
CA GLY A 294 11.20 2.83 -13.59
C GLY A 294 12.65 3.30 -13.60
N HIS A 295 12.98 4.28 -14.44
CA HIS A 295 14.33 4.87 -14.49
C HIS A 295 14.74 5.53 -13.18
N LEU A 296 13.79 6.16 -12.51
CA LEU A 296 14.01 6.79 -11.21
C LEU A 296 14.37 5.74 -10.14
N THR A 297 13.57 4.68 -10.01
CA THR A 297 13.88 3.56 -9.10
C THR A 297 15.26 2.99 -9.41
N GLU A 298 15.56 2.72 -10.68
CA GLU A 298 16.86 2.17 -11.11
C GLU A 298 18.03 3.09 -10.73
N ARG A 299 17.92 4.39 -10.99
CA ARG A 299 18.97 5.37 -10.66
C ARG A 299 19.19 5.50 -9.16
N PHE A 300 18.13 5.54 -8.36
CA PHE A 300 18.24 5.56 -6.91
C PHE A 300 18.88 4.29 -6.38
N LEU A 301 18.44 3.11 -6.83
CA LEU A 301 19.04 1.84 -6.39
C LEU A 301 20.51 1.76 -6.79
N THR A 302 20.87 2.21 -7.99
CA THR A 302 22.26 2.29 -8.45
C THR A 302 23.10 3.21 -7.54
N TYR A 303 22.54 4.35 -7.14
CA TYR A 303 23.18 5.29 -6.22
C TYR A 303 23.33 4.71 -4.79
N LEU A 304 22.34 3.96 -4.32
CA LEU A 304 22.42 3.26 -3.03
C LEU A 304 23.46 2.13 -3.06
N ALA A 305 23.56 1.40 -4.17
CA ALA A 305 24.52 0.31 -4.35
C ALA A 305 25.98 0.80 -4.42
N MET A 306 26.21 1.98 -4.99
CA MET A 306 27.53 2.54 -5.20
C MET A 306 27.69 3.81 -4.37
N PRO A 307 28.37 3.75 -3.20
CA PRO A 307 28.64 4.95 -2.41
C PRO A 307 29.50 5.89 -3.24
N THR A 308 28.91 7.01 -3.68
CA THR A 308 29.62 8.08 -4.37
C THR A 308 29.66 9.33 -3.49
N PRO A 309 30.75 10.10 -3.51
CA PRO A 309 30.82 11.36 -2.76
C PRO A 309 29.98 12.48 -3.42
N GLN A 310 29.49 12.26 -4.64
CA GLN A 310 28.73 13.25 -5.39
C GLN A 310 27.24 13.15 -5.05
N PRO A 311 26.54 14.27 -4.86
CA PRO A 311 25.10 14.23 -4.61
C PRO A 311 24.35 13.68 -5.85
N LEU A 312 23.30 12.90 -5.61
CA LEU A 312 22.39 12.46 -6.67
C LEU A 312 21.57 13.64 -7.18
N VAL A 313 21.81 14.06 -8.42
CA VAL A 313 21.03 15.10 -9.11
C VAL A 313 20.09 14.46 -10.12
N LEU A 314 18.80 14.73 -10.00
CA LEU A 314 17.75 14.17 -10.84
C LEU A 314 17.02 15.28 -11.61
N PRO A 315 17.35 15.50 -12.89
CA PRO A 315 16.64 16.48 -13.72
C PRO A 315 15.29 15.91 -14.20
N PHE A 316 14.20 16.58 -13.87
CA PHE A 316 12.86 16.23 -14.35
C PHE A 316 12.42 17.18 -15.46
N ALA A 317 12.38 16.70 -16.71
CA ALA A 317 11.89 17.43 -17.86
C ALA A 317 10.49 16.94 -18.25
N ALA A 318 9.47 17.78 -18.07
CA ALA A 318 8.11 17.50 -18.53
C ALA A 318 7.32 18.81 -18.68
N PRO A 319 6.25 18.85 -19.50
CA PRO A 319 5.40 20.03 -19.60
C PRO A 319 4.74 20.41 -18.26
N SER A 320 4.16 21.61 -18.18
CA SER A 320 3.38 22.00 -17.00
C SER A 320 2.22 21.02 -16.77
N GLY A 321 1.84 20.81 -15.51
CA GLY A 321 0.76 19.89 -15.13
C GLY A 321 1.10 18.39 -15.17
N HIS A 322 2.30 17.99 -15.60
CA HIS A 322 2.70 16.57 -15.67
C HIS A 322 3.29 16.03 -14.36
N GLY A 323 2.80 16.48 -13.21
CA GLY A 323 3.12 15.86 -11.91
C GLY A 323 4.58 15.95 -11.43
N LYS A 324 5.46 16.78 -12.02
CA LYS A 324 6.88 16.88 -11.58
C LYS A 324 7.03 17.21 -10.09
N THR A 325 6.32 18.24 -9.63
CA THR A 325 6.34 18.67 -8.23
C THR A 325 5.73 17.62 -7.32
N GLU A 326 4.69 16.93 -7.78
CA GLU A 326 4.05 15.84 -7.04
C GLU A 326 4.98 14.62 -6.91
N LEU A 327 5.71 14.28 -7.96
CA LEU A 327 6.74 13.24 -7.95
C LEU A 327 7.83 13.56 -6.93
N ALA A 328 8.38 14.78 -6.97
CA ALA A 328 9.38 15.22 -6.01
C ALA A 328 8.83 15.21 -4.57
N GLY A 329 7.58 15.66 -4.40
CA GLY A 329 6.82 15.60 -3.15
C GLY A 329 6.70 14.18 -2.59
N ASN A 330 6.29 13.24 -3.45
CA ASN A 330 6.17 11.83 -3.10
C ASN A 330 7.52 11.20 -2.78
N LEU A 331 8.56 11.47 -3.58
CA LEU A 331 9.92 11.01 -3.31
C LEU A 331 10.44 11.44 -1.95
N GLY A 332 10.26 12.72 -1.59
CA GLY A 332 10.70 13.20 -0.28
C GLY A 332 9.98 12.49 0.86
N ARG A 333 8.68 12.24 0.72
CA ARG A 333 7.92 11.46 1.70
C ARG A 333 8.41 10.00 1.79
N LEU A 334 8.59 9.32 0.66
CA LEU A 334 9.01 7.90 0.61
C LEU A 334 10.42 7.71 1.17
N LEU A 335 11.32 8.67 0.94
CA LEU A 335 12.70 8.60 1.41
C LEU A 335 12.90 9.26 2.79
N SER A 336 11.82 9.75 3.41
CA SER A 336 11.87 10.52 4.66
C SER A 336 12.86 11.71 4.59
N LEU A 337 12.93 12.37 3.44
CA LEU A 337 13.79 13.53 3.19
C LEU A 337 13.02 14.83 3.36
N GLY A 338 13.66 15.82 3.98
CA GLY A 338 13.17 17.19 3.99
C GLY A 338 13.16 17.76 2.57
N LEU A 339 11.99 18.21 2.10
CA LEU A 339 11.85 18.83 0.79
C LEU A 339 11.93 20.35 0.91
N HIS A 340 12.84 20.95 0.16
CA HIS A 340 12.92 22.39 0.02
C HIS A 340 12.58 22.77 -1.43
N GLY A 341 11.47 23.49 -1.60
CA GLY A 341 11.02 23.95 -2.91
C GLY A 341 11.67 25.28 -3.28
N VAL A 342 12.53 25.28 -4.29
CA VAL A 342 13.17 26.50 -4.81
C VAL A 342 12.56 26.85 -6.16
N ASN A 343 12.04 28.07 -6.31
CA ASN A 343 11.54 28.56 -7.59
C ASN A 343 12.69 29.18 -8.40
N CYS A 344 13.20 28.45 -9.38
CA CYS A 344 14.33 28.94 -10.20
C CYS A 344 14.01 30.21 -11.01
N THR A 345 12.74 30.58 -11.22
CA THR A 345 12.40 31.79 -11.99
C THR A 345 12.67 33.10 -11.24
N SER A 346 12.81 33.06 -9.92
CA SER A 346 13.18 34.25 -9.13
C SER A 346 14.67 34.57 -9.19
N PHE A 347 15.51 33.64 -9.66
CA PHE A 347 16.94 33.82 -9.73
C PHE A 347 17.31 34.52 -11.03
N ARG A 348 17.74 35.78 -10.92
CA ARG A 348 18.27 36.57 -12.04
C ARG A 348 19.78 36.41 -12.20
N LEU A 349 20.47 35.91 -11.17
CA LEU A 349 21.92 35.74 -11.12
C LEU A 349 22.25 34.29 -10.72
N GLU A 350 23.23 33.68 -11.40
CA GLU A 350 23.66 32.30 -11.13
C GLU A 350 24.17 32.10 -9.70
N SER A 351 24.79 33.13 -9.11
CA SER A 351 25.35 33.08 -7.75
C SER A 351 24.30 32.99 -6.65
N SER A 352 23.06 33.44 -6.89
CA SER A 352 22.02 33.46 -5.85
C SER A 352 21.50 32.07 -5.46
N LEU A 353 21.75 31.03 -6.26
CA LEU A 353 21.29 29.65 -6.00
C LEU A 353 22.03 28.94 -4.85
N PHE A 354 23.23 29.39 -4.47
CA PHE A 354 24.10 28.70 -3.50
C PHE A 354 24.22 29.41 -2.14
N CYS A 355 23.49 30.50 -1.92
CA CYS A 355 23.62 31.35 -0.72
C CYS A 355 22.40 31.28 0.23
N GLN A 356 21.56 30.25 0.14
CA GLN A 356 20.38 30.06 1.02
C GLN A 356 20.57 28.99 2.07
#